data_AF-A0A975VKL1-F1
#
_entry.id   AF-A0A975VKL1-F1
#
_cell.length_a   1.000
_cell.length_b   1.000
_cell.length_c   1.000
_cell.angle_alpha   90.00
_cell.angle_beta   90.00
_cell.angle_gamma   90.00
#
_symmetry.space_group_name_H-M   'P 1'
#
loop_
_entity.id
_entity.type
_entity.pdbx_description
1 polymer ?
#
loop_
_entity_poly.entity_id
_entity_poly.type
_entity_poly.pdbx_seq_one_letter_code
_entity_poly.pdbx_strand_id
1 'polypeptide(L)'
;MNATLNRISRRRLLGAAALIGAPAWGQARFPAKPVHLVVPYPPGGTTDIQARVIAQKLQELSGITVLVENKAGAGGNIGVDAVLKAPRDGYTIGITAMNSFAINPLLTKRLPYDVARDVQPLTLVGSVPNMVVVSPDVPARTLKELVALAKKGDFAYATPGAGTSVHLAAEMLCDSLGVKMRHIPYRGDAPALQDVLGGRVPVMVGNLPGLIEHVRAGKLRPIAVTSARRSPLLPDVPTVGESAVPGFDVKAFFAMFTARGVPTDIVDALNRDLNKALGHAELRKQFAKLGIDTAGSSVEALTALIYLESRKWGPIVQKTGATWD
;
A
#
# COMPACT_ATOMS: atom_id res chain seq x y z
N MET A 1 56.48 6.48 65.97
CA MET A 1 55.52 7.16 65.06
C MET A 1 56.31 7.96 64.03
N ASN A 2 56.65 7.37 62.89
CA ASN A 2 57.32 8.08 61.78
C ASN A 2 56.45 7.93 60.53
N ALA A 3 55.75 9.01 60.16
CA ALA A 3 54.95 9.09 58.95
C ALA A 3 55.84 9.44 57.75
N THR A 4 56.00 8.52 56.80
CA THR A 4 56.64 8.77 55.51
C THR A 4 55.61 9.33 54.54
N LEU A 5 55.63 10.65 54.34
CA LEU A 5 54.84 11.33 53.33
C LEU A 5 55.45 11.09 51.94
N ASN A 6 54.82 10.20 51.15
CA ASN A 6 55.17 9.98 49.76
C ASN A 6 54.86 11.24 48.92
N ARG A 7 55.91 11.93 48.45
CA ARG A 7 55.78 13.03 47.49
C ARG A 7 55.36 12.49 46.12
N ILE A 8 54.08 12.56 45.82
CA ILE A 8 53.55 12.31 44.47
C ILE A 8 54.11 13.40 43.55
N SER A 9 54.96 13.03 42.60
CA SER A 9 55.59 13.99 41.69
C SER A 9 54.56 14.59 40.74
N ARG A 10 54.62 15.92 40.53
CA ARG A 10 53.75 16.67 39.59
C ARG A 10 53.76 16.09 38.17
N ARG A 11 54.79 15.32 37.79
CA ARG A 11 54.90 14.66 36.48
C ARG A 11 53.95 13.46 36.31
N ARG A 12 53.48 12.83 37.39
CA ARG A 12 52.48 11.74 37.32
C ARG A 12 51.04 12.25 37.16
N LEU A 13 50.76 13.51 37.50
CA LEU A 13 49.45 14.13 37.33
C LEU A 13 49.16 14.58 35.88
N LEU A 14 50.19 14.83 35.07
CA LEU A 14 50.03 15.24 33.67
C LEU A 14 49.83 14.07 32.68
N GLY A 15 50.17 12.83 33.06
CA GLY A 15 49.95 11.65 32.22
C GLY A 15 48.52 11.09 32.27
N ALA A 16 47.72 11.47 33.27
CA ALA A 16 46.35 10.96 33.45
C ALA A 16 45.26 11.82 32.76
N ALA A 17 45.61 13.01 32.26
CA ALA A 17 44.64 13.93 31.66
C ALA A 17 44.39 13.71 30.15
N ALA A 18 45.14 12.80 29.50
CA ALA A 18 45.07 12.60 28.05
C ALA A 18 44.10 11.49 27.58
N LEU A 19 43.36 10.84 28.49
CA LEU A 19 42.47 9.70 28.17
C LEU A 19 40.96 10.00 28.21
N ILE A 20 40.55 11.25 28.46
CA ILE A 20 39.11 11.61 28.60
C ILE A 20 38.51 12.17 27.28
N GLY A 21 39.33 12.34 26.24
CA GLY A 21 38.89 12.90 24.95
C GLY A 21 38.66 11.88 23.85
N ALA A 22 38.01 10.73 24.12
CA ALA A 22 37.44 9.99 23.01
C ALA A 22 36.28 10.85 22.44
N PRO A 23 36.30 11.26 21.16
CA PRO A 23 35.12 11.88 20.59
C PRO A 23 33.98 10.90 20.79
N ALA A 24 32.92 11.31 21.48
CA ALA A 24 31.66 10.61 21.38
C ALA A 24 31.32 10.65 19.89
N TRP A 25 31.54 9.56 19.16
CA TRP A 25 30.96 9.37 17.84
C TRP A 25 29.47 9.35 18.14
N GLY A 26 28.83 10.52 18.08
CA GLY A 26 27.39 10.62 18.25
C GLY A 26 26.78 9.61 17.30
N GLN A 27 26.02 8.64 17.83
CA GLN A 27 25.28 7.70 17.01
C GLN A 27 24.61 8.51 15.93
N ALA A 28 25.02 8.30 14.67
CA ALA A 28 24.48 9.06 13.55
C ALA A 28 22.96 8.89 13.62
N ARG A 29 22.23 9.99 13.79
CA ARG A 29 20.78 9.96 13.97
C ARG A 29 20.17 9.30 12.75
N PHE A 30 19.46 8.19 12.94
CA PHE A 30 18.72 7.55 11.85
C PHE A 30 17.61 8.50 11.35
N PRO A 31 17.40 8.64 10.03
CA PRO A 31 18.25 8.15 8.94
C PRO A 31 19.42 9.09 8.63
N ALA A 32 20.62 8.55 8.46
CA ALA A 32 21.85 9.30 8.13
C ALA A 32 22.18 9.32 6.61
N LYS A 33 21.41 8.57 5.82
CA LYS A 33 21.49 8.47 4.34
C LYS A 33 20.06 8.32 3.78
N PRO A 34 19.85 8.48 2.46
CA PRO A 34 18.53 8.32 1.88
C PRO A 34 17.88 6.95 2.19
N VAL A 35 16.57 6.96 2.41
CA VAL A 35 15.75 5.76 2.60
C VAL A 35 15.14 5.37 1.25
N HIS A 36 15.26 4.10 0.87
CA HIS A 36 14.68 3.56 -0.34
C HIS A 36 13.24 3.09 -0.05
N LEU A 37 12.28 3.65 -0.77
CA LEU A 37 10.87 3.27 -0.73
C LEU A 37 10.53 2.46 -1.98
N VAL A 38 10.42 1.14 -1.82
CA VAL A 38 10.05 0.24 -2.89
C VAL A 38 8.52 0.22 -3.08
N VAL A 39 8.10 0.48 -4.32
CA VAL A 39 6.73 0.38 -4.80
C VAL A 39 6.62 -0.89 -5.66
N PRO A 40 5.79 -1.88 -5.30
CA PRO A 40 5.72 -3.17 -5.99
C PRO A 40 4.90 -3.15 -7.28
N TYR A 41 4.63 -1.97 -7.84
CA TYR A 41 3.79 -1.75 -9.02
C TYR A 41 4.41 -0.69 -9.95
N PRO A 42 4.04 -0.67 -11.24
CA PRO A 42 4.50 0.33 -12.20
C PRO A 42 4.14 1.76 -11.76
N PRO A 43 4.90 2.77 -12.24
CA PRO A 43 4.58 4.17 -12.00
C PRO A 43 3.17 4.57 -12.46
N GLY A 44 2.58 5.56 -11.78
CA GLY A 44 1.26 6.10 -12.12
C GLY A 44 0.07 5.31 -11.56
N GLY A 45 0.31 4.20 -10.86
CA GLY A 45 -0.72 3.51 -10.08
C GLY A 45 -0.94 4.12 -8.69
N THR A 46 -1.98 3.69 -8.00
CA THR A 46 -2.38 4.22 -6.68
C THR A 46 -1.28 4.13 -5.63
N THR A 47 -0.49 3.07 -5.65
CA THR A 47 0.62 2.85 -4.72
C THR A 47 1.78 3.82 -4.98
N ASP A 48 2.11 4.07 -6.25
CA ASP A 48 3.16 5.00 -6.67
C ASP A 48 2.81 6.46 -6.32
N ILE A 49 1.55 6.85 -6.56
CA ILE A 49 1.04 8.18 -6.21
C ILE A 49 1.18 8.44 -4.71
N GLN A 50 0.73 7.49 -3.87
CA GLN A 50 0.87 7.60 -2.41
C GLN A 50 2.34 7.69 -1.97
N ALA A 51 3.19 6.82 -2.52
CA ALA A 51 4.61 6.76 -2.18
C ALA A 51 5.31 8.10 -2.44
N ARG A 52 5.07 8.72 -3.59
CA ARG A 52 5.69 10.00 -3.98
C ARG A 52 5.22 11.17 -3.11
N VAL A 53 3.94 11.24 -2.78
CA VAL A 53 3.41 12.28 -1.88
C VAL A 53 3.97 12.12 -0.47
N ILE A 54 4.06 10.89 0.05
CA ILE A 54 4.65 10.62 1.37
C ILE A 54 6.14 10.99 1.36
N ALA A 55 6.89 10.57 0.34
CA ALA A 55 8.31 10.87 0.19
C ALA A 55 8.57 12.38 0.18
N GLN A 56 7.80 13.14 -0.61
CA GLN A 56 7.87 14.60 -0.64
C GLN A 56 7.58 15.19 0.76
N LYS A 57 6.53 14.72 1.45
CA LYS A 57 6.16 15.27 2.76
C LYS A 57 7.21 14.97 3.84
N LEU A 58 7.84 13.80 3.81
CA LEU A 58 8.94 13.45 4.71
C LEU A 58 10.15 14.36 4.51
N GLN A 59 10.49 14.66 3.26
CA GLN A 59 11.57 15.58 2.92
C GLN A 59 11.29 17.00 3.46
N GLU A 60 10.06 17.50 3.26
CA GLU A 60 9.64 18.82 3.73
C GLU A 60 9.61 18.95 5.27
N LEU A 61 9.11 17.93 5.98
CA LEU A 61 8.89 18.01 7.44
C LEU A 61 10.07 17.61 8.31
N SER A 62 10.96 16.78 7.77
CA SER A 62 11.99 16.10 8.56
C SER A 62 13.36 16.07 7.87
N GLY A 63 13.47 16.60 6.65
CA GLY A 63 14.72 16.54 5.87
C GLY A 63 15.08 15.15 5.37
N ILE A 64 14.20 14.16 5.58
CA ILE A 64 14.44 12.76 5.21
C ILE A 64 14.28 12.61 3.70
N THR A 65 15.39 12.32 3.03
CA THR A 65 15.37 11.97 1.60
C THR A 65 14.87 10.55 1.41
N VAL A 66 13.79 10.42 0.63
CA VAL A 66 13.19 9.13 0.26
C VAL A 66 13.29 8.93 -1.25
N LEU A 67 13.94 7.84 -1.66
CA LEU A 67 14.09 7.45 -3.06
C LEU A 67 13.01 6.42 -3.41
N VAL A 68 12.06 6.80 -4.27
CA VAL A 68 10.96 5.92 -4.69
C VAL A 68 11.41 5.04 -5.86
N GLU A 69 11.35 3.72 -5.68
CA GLU A 69 11.75 2.72 -6.67
C GLU A 69 10.61 1.78 -7.03
N ASN A 70 10.23 1.71 -8.31
CA ASN A 70 9.19 0.79 -8.77
C ASN A 70 9.78 -0.59 -9.14
N LYS A 71 9.36 -1.65 -8.43
CA LYS A 71 9.75 -3.06 -8.67
C LYS A 71 8.50 -3.92 -8.91
N ALA A 72 7.97 -3.86 -10.13
CA ALA A 72 6.69 -4.48 -10.49
C ALA A 72 6.76 -5.97 -10.82
N GLY A 73 5.62 -6.66 -10.66
CA GLY A 73 5.38 -8.00 -11.20
C GLY A 73 4.82 -8.98 -10.16
N ALA A 74 4.22 -10.08 -10.66
CA ALA A 74 3.61 -11.14 -9.86
C ALA A 74 2.70 -10.60 -8.73
N GLY A 75 1.69 -9.78 -9.07
CA GLY A 75 0.76 -9.22 -8.08
C GLY A 75 1.41 -8.34 -7.00
N GLY A 76 2.65 -7.90 -7.23
CA GLY A 76 3.47 -7.12 -6.30
C GLY A 76 4.48 -7.93 -5.48
N ASN A 77 4.47 -9.26 -5.56
CA ASN A 77 5.36 -10.11 -4.76
C ASN A 77 6.84 -9.85 -5.03
N ILE A 78 7.23 -9.49 -6.25
CA ILE A 78 8.64 -9.22 -6.59
C ILE A 78 9.17 -8.02 -5.80
N GLY A 79 8.41 -6.92 -5.75
CA GLY A 79 8.80 -5.73 -5.00
C GLY A 79 8.78 -5.96 -3.49
N VAL A 80 7.79 -6.72 -2.98
CA VAL A 80 7.73 -7.10 -1.57
C VAL A 80 8.96 -7.94 -1.20
N ASP A 81 9.24 -9.01 -1.94
CA ASP A 81 10.38 -9.89 -1.70
C ASP A 81 11.72 -9.12 -1.68
N ALA A 82 11.86 -8.15 -2.57
CA ALA A 82 13.04 -7.27 -2.61
C ALA A 82 13.22 -6.44 -1.32
N VAL A 83 12.14 -5.97 -0.70
CA VAL A 83 12.19 -5.27 0.60
C VAL A 83 12.55 -6.24 1.72
N LEU A 84 11.93 -7.43 1.74
CA LEU A 84 12.10 -8.39 2.83
C LEU A 84 13.49 -9.04 2.84
N LYS A 85 14.18 -9.07 1.69
CA LYS A 85 15.57 -9.54 1.55
C LYS A 85 16.62 -8.43 1.68
N ALA A 86 16.21 -7.17 1.84
CA ALA A 86 17.14 -6.07 2.03
C ALA A 86 17.89 -6.18 3.37
N PRO A 87 19.02 -5.48 3.53
CA PRO A 87 19.68 -5.34 4.83
C PRO A 87 18.69 -4.87 5.89
N ARG A 88 18.77 -5.47 7.09
CA ARG A 88 17.89 -5.16 8.23
C ARG A 88 18.34 -3.90 8.97
N ASP A 89 18.70 -2.86 8.21
CA ASP A 89 19.21 -1.58 8.71
C ASP A 89 18.16 -0.45 8.64
N GLY A 90 16.95 -0.75 8.16
CA GLY A 90 15.81 0.17 8.06
C GLY A 90 15.87 1.15 6.89
N TYR A 91 16.90 1.11 6.05
CA TYR A 91 17.01 2.01 4.89
C TYR A 91 16.27 1.51 3.66
N THR A 92 15.69 0.30 3.70
CA THR A 92 14.74 -0.17 2.69
C THR A 92 13.39 -0.42 3.33
N ILE A 93 12.39 0.31 2.85
CA ILE A 93 11.00 0.18 3.25
C ILE A 93 10.14 -0.06 2.00
N GLY A 94 8.96 -0.63 2.20
CA GLY A 94 8.00 -0.89 1.15
C GLY A 94 6.65 -0.25 1.45
N ILE A 95 5.90 0.02 0.39
CA ILE A 95 4.47 0.36 0.45
C ILE A 95 3.71 -0.60 -0.44
N THR A 96 2.65 -1.21 0.06
CA THR A 96 1.82 -2.11 -0.74
C THR A 96 0.36 -2.05 -0.32
N ALA A 97 -0.51 -2.64 -1.13
CA ALA A 97 -1.86 -2.95 -0.70
C ALA A 97 -1.76 -4.01 0.41
N MET A 98 -2.03 -3.61 1.66
CA MET A 98 -1.98 -4.46 2.85
C MET A 98 -2.84 -5.72 2.69
N ASN A 99 -3.95 -5.63 1.97
CA ASN A 99 -4.79 -6.78 1.68
C ASN A 99 -4.01 -7.91 0.96
N SER A 100 -2.96 -7.61 0.19
CA SER A 100 -2.11 -8.64 -0.43
C SER A 100 -1.35 -9.48 0.61
N PHE A 101 -1.03 -8.93 1.78
CA PHE A 101 -0.48 -9.72 2.89
C PHE A 101 -1.51 -10.64 3.54
N ALA A 102 -2.78 -10.26 3.51
CA ALA A 102 -3.88 -11.11 3.97
C ALA A 102 -4.28 -12.18 2.94
N ILE A 103 -4.23 -11.83 1.65
CA ILE A 103 -4.77 -12.63 0.54
C ILE A 103 -3.74 -13.57 -0.06
N ASN A 104 -2.52 -13.11 -0.38
CA ASN A 104 -1.56 -13.90 -1.16
C ASN A 104 -1.21 -15.25 -0.52
N PRO A 105 -1.02 -15.37 0.82
CA PRO A 105 -0.79 -16.67 1.46
C PRO A 105 -1.93 -17.67 1.29
N LEU A 106 -3.15 -17.19 1.04
CA LEU A 106 -4.35 -18.02 0.82
C LEU A 106 -4.46 -18.50 -0.63
N LEU A 107 -3.81 -17.81 -1.57
CA LEU A 107 -3.94 -18.07 -3.01
C LEU A 107 -2.84 -18.97 -3.57
N THR A 108 -1.68 -19.06 -2.92
CA THR A 108 -0.58 -19.91 -3.40
C THR A 108 0.29 -20.42 -2.26
N LYS A 109 0.71 -21.69 -2.37
CA LYS A 109 1.70 -22.30 -1.47
C LYS A 109 3.15 -21.91 -1.82
N ARG A 110 3.37 -21.24 -2.95
CA ARG A 110 4.71 -20.90 -3.49
C ARG A 110 5.09 -19.43 -3.28
N LEU A 111 4.53 -18.78 -2.26
CA LEU A 111 4.88 -17.40 -1.94
C LEU A 111 6.39 -17.32 -1.57
N PRO A 112 7.17 -16.36 -2.10
CA PRO A 112 8.61 -16.30 -1.83
C PRO A 112 8.97 -15.80 -0.43
N TYR A 113 7.97 -15.38 0.35
CA TYR A 113 8.10 -14.90 1.72
C TYR A 113 6.93 -15.39 2.57
N ASP A 114 7.12 -15.37 3.88
CA ASP A 114 6.07 -15.60 4.87
C ASP A 114 5.73 -14.27 5.57
N VAL A 115 4.45 -13.89 5.57
CA VAL A 115 4.02 -12.59 6.10
C VAL A 115 4.29 -12.48 7.61
N ALA A 116 4.04 -13.52 8.39
CA ALA A 116 4.21 -13.47 9.84
C ALA A 116 5.70 -13.46 10.24
N ARG A 117 6.52 -14.24 9.53
CA ARG A 117 7.95 -14.39 9.79
C ARG A 117 8.79 -13.25 9.22
N ASP A 118 8.48 -12.77 8.02
CA ASP A 118 9.41 -11.90 7.28
C ASP A 118 9.01 -10.43 7.33
N VAL A 119 7.73 -10.09 7.51
CA VAL A 119 7.26 -8.70 7.44
C VAL A 119 7.29 -8.04 8.82
N GLN A 120 7.86 -6.83 8.87
CA GLN A 120 7.75 -5.88 9.97
C GLN A 120 6.84 -4.72 9.55
N PRO A 121 5.60 -4.64 10.06
CA PRO A 121 4.71 -3.52 9.79
C PRO A 121 5.29 -2.20 10.33
N LEU A 122 5.07 -1.11 9.61
CA LEU A 122 5.43 0.25 10.06
C LEU A 122 4.17 1.06 10.39
N THR A 123 3.32 1.38 9.41
CA THR A 123 2.09 2.13 9.64
C THR A 123 1.07 1.89 8.52
N LEU A 124 -0.22 1.98 8.85
CA LEU A 124 -1.28 2.11 7.86
C LEU A 124 -1.18 3.50 7.21
N VAL A 125 -1.24 3.54 5.88
CA VAL A 125 -1.29 4.79 5.11
C VAL A 125 -2.73 5.29 5.00
N GLY A 126 -3.67 4.37 4.79
CA GLY A 126 -5.07 4.70 4.60
C GLY A 126 -5.84 3.63 3.85
N SER A 127 -7.08 3.96 3.51
CA SER A 127 -7.92 3.14 2.66
C SER A 127 -8.40 3.92 1.45
N VAL A 128 -8.68 3.21 0.36
CA VAL A 128 -9.25 3.78 -0.87
C VAL A 128 -10.43 2.93 -1.33
N PRO A 129 -11.52 3.55 -1.80
CA PRO A 129 -12.55 2.84 -2.54
C PRO A 129 -11.97 2.23 -3.82
N ASN A 130 -12.50 1.07 -4.23
CA ASN A 130 -12.40 0.67 -5.62
C ASN A 130 -13.57 1.27 -6.40
N MET A 131 -13.41 1.34 -7.71
CA MET A 131 -14.42 1.84 -8.63
C MET A 131 -14.52 0.90 -9.82
N VAL A 132 -15.76 0.60 -10.18
CA VAL A 132 -16.10 -0.04 -11.46
C VAL A 132 -16.24 1.07 -12.48
N VAL A 133 -15.41 1.04 -13.51
CA VAL A 133 -15.44 2.00 -14.61
C VAL A 133 -15.54 1.24 -15.93
N VAL A 134 -16.14 1.88 -16.93
CA VAL A 134 -16.19 1.36 -18.29
C VAL A 134 -15.54 2.32 -19.27
N SER A 135 -15.03 1.76 -20.37
CA SER A 135 -14.64 2.54 -21.54
C SER A 135 -15.87 3.31 -22.09
N PRO A 136 -15.69 4.52 -22.65
CA PRO A 136 -16.82 5.34 -23.13
C PRO A 136 -17.75 4.64 -24.13
N ASP A 137 -17.21 3.73 -24.93
CA ASP A 137 -17.91 2.97 -25.97
C ASP A 137 -18.86 1.90 -25.42
N VAL A 138 -18.71 1.51 -24.15
CA VAL A 138 -19.63 0.56 -23.51
C VAL A 138 -20.95 1.28 -23.21
N PRO A 139 -22.11 0.80 -23.73
CA PRO A 139 -23.39 1.46 -23.54
C PRO A 139 -24.02 1.10 -22.19
N ALA A 140 -23.27 1.26 -21.11
CA ALA A 140 -23.73 1.14 -19.73
C ALA A 140 -23.39 2.41 -18.94
N ARG A 141 -24.36 2.88 -18.17
CA ARG A 141 -24.26 3.98 -17.20
C ARG A 141 -24.55 3.52 -15.78
N THR A 142 -25.20 2.36 -15.64
CA THR A 142 -25.53 1.77 -14.34
C THR A 142 -24.98 0.36 -14.23
N LEU A 143 -24.84 -0.13 -12.99
CA LEU A 143 -24.42 -1.50 -12.73
C LEU A 143 -25.39 -2.52 -13.35
N LYS A 144 -26.70 -2.22 -13.32
CA LYS A 144 -27.74 -3.05 -13.93
C LYS A 144 -27.58 -3.17 -15.44
N GLU A 145 -27.31 -2.07 -16.13
CA GLU A 145 -27.05 -2.06 -17.57
C GLU A 145 -25.78 -2.84 -17.91
N LEU A 146 -24.70 -2.64 -17.15
CA LEU A 146 -23.45 -3.38 -17.33
C LEU A 146 -23.67 -4.90 -17.19
N VAL A 147 -24.39 -5.33 -16.15
CA VAL A 147 -24.74 -6.74 -15.95
C VAL A 147 -25.59 -7.28 -17.10
N ALA A 148 -26.56 -6.50 -17.59
CA ALA A 148 -27.39 -6.91 -18.71
C ALA A 148 -26.59 -7.11 -20.01
N LEU A 149 -25.58 -6.27 -20.26
CA LEU A 149 -24.65 -6.44 -21.38
C LEU A 149 -23.78 -7.68 -21.19
N ALA A 150 -23.18 -7.83 -20.01
CA ALA A 150 -22.28 -8.94 -19.71
C ALA A 150 -22.98 -10.32 -19.70
N LYS A 151 -24.28 -10.38 -19.42
CA LYS A 151 -25.06 -11.64 -19.55
C LYS A 151 -25.34 -12.05 -21.00
N LYS A 152 -25.24 -11.13 -21.95
CA LYS A 152 -25.56 -11.39 -23.38
C LYS A 152 -24.33 -11.71 -24.23
N GLY A 153 -23.12 -11.50 -23.73
CA GLY A 153 -21.89 -11.70 -24.51
C GLY A 153 -20.66 -11.98 -23.64
N ASP A 154 -19.53 -12.23 -24.28
CA ASP A 154 -18.24 -12.40 -23.58
C ASP A 154 -17.67 -11.03 -23.18
N PHE A 155 -17.97 -10.61 -21.95
CA PHE A 155 -17.41 -9.38 -21.37
C PHE A 155 -16.13 -9.70 -20.59
N ALA A 156 -15.12 -8.85 -20.75
CA ALA A 156 -13.89 -8.93 -19.99
C ALA A 156 -13.75 -7.75 -19.03
N TYR A 157 -13.02 -7.95 -17.93
CA TYR A 157 -12.68 -6.86 -17.01
C TYR A 157 -11.19 -6.89 -16.64
N ALA A 158 -10.60 -5.70 -16.55
CA ALA A 158 -9.23 -5.51 -16.14
C ALA A 158 -9.13 -5.27 -14.63
N THR A 159 -8.06 -5.78 -14.02
CA THR A 159 -7.66 -5.39 -12.66
C THR A 159 -6.13 -5.23 -12.59
N PRO A 160 -5.60 -4.66 -11.49
CA PRO A 160 -4.16 -4.49 -11.28
C PRO A 160 -3.35 -5.78 -11.23
N GLY A 161 -4.00 -6.94 -11.14
CA GLY A 161 -3.34 -8.24 -11.21
C GLY A 161 -4.11 -9.34 -10.51
N ALA A 162 -3.77 -10.57 -10.88
CA ALA A 162 -4.27 -11.77 -10.23
C ALA A 162 -3.95 -11.74 -8.72
N GLY A 163 -4.93 -12.14 -7.93
CA GLY A 163 -4.84 -12.23 -6.47
C GLY A 163 -4.74 -10.93 -5.69
N THR A 164 -4.87 -9.77 -6.35
CA THR A 164 -5.03 -8.49 -5.64
C THR A 164 -6.39 -8.42 -4.95
N SER A 165 -6.53 -7.58 -3.92
CA SER A 165 -7.86 -7.32 -3.31
C SER A 165 -8.88 -6.77 -4.30
N VAL A 166 -8.41 -6.06 -5.34
CA VAL A 166 -9.24 -5.54 -6.43
C VAL A 166 -9.76 -6.67 -7.31
N HIS A 167 -8.93 -7.67 -7.61
CA HIS A 167 -9.37 -8.88 -8.30
C HIS A 167 -10.44 -9.62 -7.50
N LEU A 168 -10.19 -9.88 -6.21
CA LEU A 168 -11.19 -10.55 -5.39
C LEU A 168 -12.48 -9.74 -5.23
N ALA A 169 -12.39 -8.41 -5.14
CA ALA A 169 -13.57 -7.54 -5.13
C ALA A 169 -14.41 -7.70 -6.40
N ALA A 170 -13.75 -7.80 -7.56
CA ALA A 170 -14.41 -7.98 -8.85
C ALA A 170 -15.06 -9.36 -8.96
N GLU A 171 -14.37 -10.42 -8.54
CA GLU A 171 -14.92 -11.79 -8.49
C GLU A 171 -16.12 -11.89 -7.55
N MET A 172 -16.03 -11.32 -6.33
CA MET A 172 -17.15 -11.24 -5.40
C MET A 172 -18.36 -10.51 -5.98
N LEU A 173 -18.11 -9.43 -6.72
CA LEU A 173 -19.16 -8.67 -7.39
C LEU A 173 -19.82 -9.50 -8.50
N CYS A 174 -19.03 -10.16 -9.33
CA CYS A 174 -19.52 -11.02 -10.41
C CYS A 174 -20.37 -12.17 -9.87
N ASP A 175 -19.90 -12.87 -8.82
CA ASP A 175 -20.62 -13.93 -8.11
C ASP A 175 -21.96 -13.42 -7.54
N SER A 176 -21.93 -12.27 -6.85
CA SER A 176 -23.13 -11.68 -6.23
C SER A 176 -24.18 -11.24 -7.26
N LEU A 177 -23.76 -10.88 -8.47
CA LEU A 177 -24.65 -10.45 -9.57
C LEU A 177 -25.06 -11.63 -10.47
N GLY A 178 -24.52 -12.83 -10.23
CA GLY A 178 -24.74 -14.00 -11.07
C GLY A 178 -24.33 -13.74 -12.52
N VAL A 179 -23.20 -13.06 -12.74
CA VAL A 179 -22.64 -12.76 -14.05
C VAL A 179 -21.24 -13.35 -14.16
N LYS A 180 -20.91 -13.88 -15.33
CA LYS A 180 -19.55 -14.36 -15.63
C LYS A 180 -18.90 -13.36 -16.56
N MET A 181 -17.73 -12.88 -16.17
CA MET A 181 -16.89 -12.00 -17.00
C MET A 181 -15.47 -12.55 -16.97
N ARG A 182 -14.75 -12.44 -18.09
CA ARG A 182 -13.37 -12.91 -18.19
C ARG A 182 -12.41 -11.92 -17.53
N HIS A 183 -11.68 -12.38 -16.53
CA HIS A 183 -10.64 -11.57 -15.89
C HIS A 183 -9.41 -11.41 -16.80
N ILE A 184 -8.95 -10.18 -16.97
CA ILE A 184 -7.68 -9.84 -17.62
C ILE A 184 -6.73 -9.26 -16.56
N PRO A 185 -5.78 -10.06 -16.03
CA PRO A 185 -4.83 -9.59 -15.03
C PRO A 185 -3.73 -8.75 -15.67
N TYR A 186 -3.45 -7.59 -15.09
CA TYR A 186 -2.30 -6.76 -15.45
C TYR A 186 -1.20 -6.82 -14.39
N ARG A 187 -0.10 -6.10 -14.62
CA ARG A 187 1.01 -5.94 -13.66
C ARG A 187 0.88 -4.67 -12.80
N GLY A 188 -0.31 -4.08 -12.71
CA GLY A 188 -0.63 -2.89 -11.91
C GLY A 188 -1.81 -2.10 -12.48
N ASP A 189 -2.28 -1.08 -11.75
CA ASP A 189 -3.38 -0.19 -12.20
C ASP A 189 -3.07 0.48 -13.55
N ALA A 190 -1.87 1.04 -13.69
CA ALA A 190 -1.50 1.85 -14.86
C ALA A 190 -1.65 1.12 -16.21
N PRO A 191 -1.06 -0.08 -16.42
CA PRO A 191 -1.25 -0.79 -17.68
C PRO A 191 -2.70 -1.25 -17.93
N ALA A 192 -3.45 -1.62 -16.89
CA ALA A 192 -4.88 -1.95 -17.01
C ALA A 192 -5.69 -0.75 -17.50
N LEU A 193 -5.45 0.41 -16.89
CA LEU A 193 -6.08 1.67 -17.24
C LEU A 193 -5.81 2.06 -18.69
N GLN A 194 -4.58 1.90 -19.18
CA GLN A 194 -4.25 2.22 -20.57
C GLN A 194 -5.07 1.41 -21.58
N ASP A 195 -5.24 0.10 -21.34
CA ASP A 195 -6.02 -0.74 -22.24
C ASP A 195 -7.52 -0.44 -22.19
N VAL A 196 -8.05 0.00 -21.05
CA VAL A 196 -9.46 0.40 -20.92
C VAL A 196 -9.71 1.75 -21.57
N LEU A 197 -8.79 2.71 -21.40
CA LEU A 197 -8.80 3.99 -22.11
C LEU A 197 -8.71 3.80 -23.63
N GLY A 198 -7.93 2.81 -24.08
CA GLY A 198 -7.81 2.44 -25.48
C GLY A 198 -8.94 1.55 -26.02
N GLY A 199 -9.96 1.21 -25.20
CA GLY A 199 -11.10 0.39 -25.61
C GLY A 199 -10.80 -1.10 -25.80
N ARG A 200 -9.60 -1.57 -25.45
CA ARG A 200 -9.20 -2.98 -25.59
C ARG A 200 -9.86 -3.88 -24.55
N VAL A 201 -10.09 -3.35 -23.35
CA VAL A 201 -10.86 -4.03 -22.30
C VAL A 201 -12.03 -3.13 -21.90
N PRO A 202 -13.28 -3.63 -21.91
CA PRO A 202 -14.45 -2.77 -21.77
C PRO A 202 -14.67 -2.26 -20.35
N VAL A 203 -14.19 -3.00 -19.34
CA VAL A 203 -14.44 -2.72 -17.92
C VAL A 203 -13.13 -2.75 -17.14
N MET A 204 -13.01 -1.90 -16.14
CA MET A 204 -11.97 -2.00 -15.12
C MET A 204 -12.59 -1.95 -13.74
N VAL A 205 -12.11 -2.82 -12.85
CA VAL A 205 -12.21 -2.60 -11.42
C VAL A 205 -10.83 -2.15 -10.96
N GLY A 206 -10.73 -0.94 -10.44
CA GLY A 206 -9.47 -0.32 -10.06
C GLY A 206 -9.61 0.56 -8.83
N ASN A 207 -8.48 0.99 -8.27
CA ASN A 207 -8.50 1.89 -7.13
C ASN A 207 -8.84 3.32 -7.58
N LEU A 208 -9.71 4.01 -6.83
CA LEU A 208 -10.21 5.34 -7.19
C LEU A 208 -9.10 6.38 -7.47
N PRO A 209 -8.00 6.48 -6.68
CA PRO A 209 -6.95 7.47 -6.93
C PRO A 209 -6.31 7.40 -8.32
N GLY A 210 -6.14 6.20 -8.87
CA GLY A 210 -5.60 6.01 -10.22
C GLY A 210 -6.60 6.31 -11.35
N LEU A 211 -7.89 6.46 -11.04
CA LEU A 211 -8.96 6.56 -12.03
C LEU A 211 -9.65 7.94 -12.04
N ILE A 212 -9.63 8.66 -10.92
CA ILE A 212 -10.49 9.83 -10.69
C ILE A 212 -10.29 10.94 -11.72
N GLU A 213 -9.05 11.22 -12.14
CA GLU A 213 -8.78 12.26 -13.14
C GLU A 213 -9.27 11.86 -14.54
N HIS A 214 -9.25 10.57 -14.87
CA HIS A 214 -9.78 10.08 -16.14
C HIS A 214 -11.31 10.12 -16.18
N VAL A 215 -11.95 9.86 -15.04
CA VAL A 215 -13.40 10.04 -14.86
C VAL A 215 -13.79 11.50 -14.99
N ARG A 216 -13.08 12.42 -14.31
CA ARG A 216 -13.31 13.87 -14.40
C ARG A 216 -13.14 14.41 -15.81
N ALA A 217 -12.17 13.87 -16.56
CA ALA A 217 -11.94 14.23 -17.96
C ALA A 217 -12.92 13.58 -18.95
N GLY A 218 -13.89 12.77 -18.48
CA GLY A 218 -14.85 12.08 -19.34
C GLY A 218 -14.26 10.93 -20.17
N LYS A 219 -13.01 10.54 -19.91
CA LYS A 219 -12.32 9.45 -20.63
C LYS A 219 -12.71 8.06 -20.13
N LEU A 220 -13.29 7.98 -18.94
CA LEU A 220 -13.88 6.78 -18.37
C LEU A 220 -15.25 7.13 -17.80
N ARG A 221 -16.18 6.18 -17.86
CA ARG A 221 -17.47 6.33 -17.21
C ARG A 221 -17.50 5.55 -15.89
N PRO A 222 -17.73 6.21 -14.75
CA PRO A 222 -17.89 5.52 -13.48
C PRO A 222 -19.26 4.84 -13.41
N ILE A 223 -19.30 3.60 -12.94
CA ILE A 223 -20.52 2.80 -12.79
C ILE A 223 -20.93 2.70 -11.32
N ALA A 224 -19.98 2.34 -10.45
CA ALA A 224 -20.21 2.22 -9.02
C ALA A 224 -18.90 2.27 -8.24
N VAL A 225 -18.95 2.70 -6.98
CA VAL A 225 -17.86 2.50 -6.01
C VAL A 225 -18.13 1.28 -5.13
N THR A 226 -17.08 0.61 -4.69
CA THR A 226 -17.18 -0.64 -3.90
C THR A 226 -17.21 -0.42 -2.39
N SER A 227 -17.13 0.82 -1.94
CA SER A 227 -17.22 1.18 -0.52
C SER A 227 -18.67 1.25 -0.04
N ALA A 228 -18.88 1.05 1.27
CA ALA A 228 -20.20 1.17 1.90
C ALA A 228 -20.88 2.53 1.70
N ARG A 229 -20.09 3.59 1.48
CA ARG A 229 -20.56 4.96 1.24
C ARG A 229 -19.99 5.48 -0.07
N ARG A 230 -20.73 6.39 -0.72
CA ARG A 230 -20.25 7.09 -1.92
C ARG A 230 -18.96 7.85 -1.64
N SER A 231 -18.15 8.03 -2.67
CA SER A 231 -16.98 8.90 -2.56
C SER A 231 -17.45 10.36 -2.57
N PRO A 232 -16.97 11.22 -1.64
CA PRO A 232 -17.25 12.66 -1.69
C PRO A 232 -16.77 13.33 -2.99
N LEU A 233 -15.82 12.70 -3.70
CA LEU A 233 -15.31 13.18 -4.98
C LEU A 233 -16.24 12.86 -6.16
N LEU A 234 -17.17 11.92 -5.98
CA LEU A 234 -18.09 11.41 -6.99
C LEU A 234 -19.48 11.20 -6.33
N PRO A 235 -20.15 12.25 -5.84
CA PRO A 235 -21.39 12.12 -5.08
C PRO A 235 -22.54 11.51 -5.89
N ASP A 236 -22.50 11.63 -7.21
CA ASP A 236 -23.51 11.09 -8.12
C ASP A 236 -23.26 9.62 -8.50
N VAL A 237 -22.08 9.08 -8.20
CA VAL A 237 -21.74 7.68 -8.48
C VAL A 237 -22.22 6.83 -7.31
N PRO A 238 -23.16 5.89 -7.53
CA PRO A 238 -23.71 5.09 -6.45
C PRO A 238 -22.68 4.08 -5.93
N THR A 239 -22.96 3.53 -4.76
CA THR A 239 -22.23 2.35 -4.29
C THR A 239 -22.78 1.09 -4.95
N VAL A 240 -21.98 0.02 -4.96
CA VAL A 240 -22.47 -1.33 -5.30
C VAL A 240 -23.62 -1.73 -4.35
N GLY A 241 -23.52 -1.36 -3.08
CA GLY A 241 -24.53 -1.58 -2.05
C GLY A 241 -25.89 -0.98 -2.37
N GLU A 242 -25.89 0.27 -2.83
CA GLU A 242 -27.08 0.99 -3.27
C GLU A 242 -27.64 0.45 -4.59
N SER A 243 -26.78 -0.08 -5.46
CA SER A 243 -27.14 -0.44 -6.83
C SER A 243 -27.73 -1.84 -6.95
N ALA A 244 -27.18 -2.84 -6.25
CA ALA A 244 -27.55 -4.24 -6.47
C ALA A 244 -27.22 -5.21 -5.33
N VAL A 245 -26.18 -4.96 -4.52
CA VAL A 245 -25.66 -5.94 -3.55
C VAL A 245 -25.60 -5.33 -2.15
N PRO A 246 -26.71 -5.28 -1.39
CA PRO A 246 -26.74 -4.71 -0.05
C PRO A 246 -25.62 -5.25 0.85
N GLY A 247 -24.96 -4.34 1.58
CA GLY A 247 -23.84 -4.69 2.47
C GLY A 247 -22.48 -4.86 1.78
N PHE A 248 -22.37 -4.64 0.47
CA PHE A 248 -21.08 -4.68 -0.23
C PHE A 248 -20.15 -3.55 0.23
N ASP A 249 -19.05 -3.91 0.89
CA ASP A 249 -17.99 -2.99 1.33
C ASP A 249 -16.60 -3.63 1.18
N VAL A 250 -15.96 -3.30 0.06
CA VAL A 250 -14.61 -3.75 -0.25
C VAL A 250 -13.76 -2.55 -0.63
N LYS A 251 -12.74 -2.29 0.19
CA LYS A 251 -11.75 -1.22 0.00
C LYS A 251 -10.36 -1.82 -0.08
N ALA A 252 -9.44 -1.09 -0.70
CA ALA A 252 -8.03 -1.40 -0.60
C ALA A 252 -7.40 -0.60 0.54
N PHE A 253 -6.69 -1.28 1.44
CA PHE A 253 -5.89 -0.68 2.50
C PHE A 253 -4.43 -0.67 2.06
N PHE A 254 -3.73 0.45 2.27
CA PHE A 254 -2.31 0.57 1.95
C PHE A 254 -1.49 0.70 3.23
N ALA A 255 -0.38 -0.02 3.30
CA ALA A 255 0.49 -0.03 4.47
C ALA A 255 1.97 0.06 4.08
N MET A 256 2.73 0.69 4.97
CA MET A 256 4.18 0.74 4.94
C MET A 256 4.75 -0.42 5.77
N PHE A 257 5.85 -1.01 5.32
CA PHE A 257 6.51 -2.12 6.00
C PHE A 257 8.02 -2.13 5.73
N THR A 258 8.75 -2.95 6.49
CA THR A 258 10.16 -3.28 6.26
C THR A 258 10.39 -4.76 6.57
N ALA A 259 11.63 -5.23 6.48
CA ALA A 259 12.01 -6.59 6.83
C ALA A 259 11.98 -6.81 8.36
N ARG A 260 11.52 -7.98 8.80
CA ARG A 260 11.63 -8.39 10.21
C ARG A 260 13.09 -8.49 10.63
N GLY A 261 13.37 -8.01 11.84
CA GLY A 261 14.71 -7.97 12.42
C GLY A 261 15.46 -6.65 12.21
N VAL A 262 14.84 -5.65 11.58
CA VAL A 262 15.27 -4.25 11.74
C VAL A 262 15.18 -3.88 13.24
N PRO A 263 16.20 -3.21 13.83
CA PRO A 263 16.18 -2.80 15.22
C PRO A 263 14.94 -2.01 15.62
N THR A 264 14.42 -2.26 16.83
CA THR A 264 13.16 -1.69 17.32
C THR A 264 13.20 -0.16 17.34
N ASP A 265 14.31 0.44 17.74
CA ASP A 265 14.49 1.90 17.76
C ASP A 265 14.40 2.52 16.35
N ILE A 266 14.86 1.80 15.32
CA ILE A 266 14.72 2.20 13.92
C ILE A 266 13.28 2.04 13.44
N VAL A 267 12.61 0.95 13.80
CA VAL A 267 11.17 0.73 13.49
C VAL A 267 10.32 1.85 14.12
N ASP A 268 10.59 2.20 15.37
CA ASP A 268 9.89 3.26 16.10
C ASP A 268 10.16 4.63 15.46
N ALA A 269 11.41 4.88 15.03
CA ALA A 269 11.75 6.10 14.31
C ALA A 269 10.99 6.22 12.98
N LEU A 270 10.98 5.15 12.17
CA LEU A 270 10.24 5.08 10.91
C LEU A 270 8.74 5.27 11.14
N ASN A 271 8.14 4.55 12.10
CA ASN A 271 6.73 4.68 12.44
C ASN A 271 6.39 6.13 12.80
N ARG A 272 7.15 6.75 13.69
CA ARG A 272 6.92 8.13 14.13
C ARG A 272 6.99 9.10 12.96
N ASP A 273 8.03 9.01 12.14
CA ASP A 273 8.27 9.97 11.06
C ASP A 273 7.22 9.81 9.94
N LEU A 274 6.83 8.58 9.62
CA LEU A 274 5.73 8.29 8.70
C LEU A 274 4.39 8.81 9.24
N ASN A 275 4.07 8.55 10.51
CA ASN A 275 2.84 9.05 11.12
C ASN A 275 2.81 10.59 11.19
N LYS A 276 3.95 11.24 11.41
CA LYS A 276 4.06 12.70 11.34
C LYS A 276 3.69 13.22 9.94
N ALA A 277 4.19 12.58 8.88
CA ALA A 277 3.83 12.93 7.51
C ALA A 277 2.33 12.69 7.23
N LEU A 278 1.81 11.52 7.57
CA LEU A 278 0.41 11.13 7.36
C LEU A 278 -0.58 11.96 8.21
N GLY A 279 -0.13 12.46 9.36
CA GLY A 279 -0.87 13.36 10.23
C GLY A 279 -0.93 14.81 9.72
N HIS A 280 -0.07 15.18 8.78
CA HIS A 280 0.06 16.57 8.34
C HIS A 280 -1.14 17.01 7.50
N ALA A 281 -1.72 18.17 7.82
CA ALA A 281 -2.95 18.68 7.19
C ALA A 281 -2.84 18.78 5.67
N GLU A 282 -1.72 19.28 5.15
CA GLU A 282 -1.53 19.42 3.70
C GLU A 282 -1.45 18.07 2.97
N LEU A 283 -0.80 17.05 3.56
CA LEU A 283 -0.80 15.71 2.96
C LEU A 283 -2.20 15.13 2.97
N ARG A 284 -2.92 15.22 4.10
CA ARG A 284 -4.32 14.76 4.21
C ARG A 284 -5.22 15.43 3.18
N LYS A 285 -5.03 16.73 2.92
CA LYS A 285 -5.77 17.47 1.89
C LYS A 285 -5.45 16.96 0.48
N GLN A 286 -4.18 16.68 0.18
CA GLN A 286 -3.78 16.11 -1.11
C GLN A 286 -4.35 14.70 -1.29
N PHE A 287 -4.29 13.86 -0.25
CA PHE A 287 -4.87 12.52 -0.25
C PHE A 287 -6.39 12.54 -0.40
N ALA A 288 -7.08 13.45 0.29
CA ALA A 288 -8.53 13.61 0.16
C ALA A 288 -8.96 13.99 -1.27
N LYS A 289 -8.19 14.82 -1.98
CA LYS A 289 -8.44 15.16 -3.40
C LYS A 289 -8.36 13.96 -4.35
N LEU A 290 -7.67 12.91 -3.93
CA LEU A 290 -7.51 11.63 -4.62
C LEU A 290 -8.46 10.55 -4.08
N GLY A 291 -9.24 10.84 -3.04
CA GLY A 291 -10.20 9.92 -2.42
C GLY A 291 -9.53 8.89 -1.52
N ILE A 292 -8.34 9.21 -1.00
CA ILE A 292 -7.63 8.43 0.00
C ILE A 292 -8.11 8.88 1.38
N ASP A 293 -8.71 7.94 2.12
CA ASP A 293 -9.02 8.10 3.54
C ASP A 293 -7.73 7.85 4.32
N THR A 294 -7.01 8.93 4.58
CA THR A 294 -5.66 8.88 5.17
C THR A 294 -5.75 8.40 6.61
N ALA A 295 -4.92 7.42 6.93
CA ALA A 295 -4.75 6.93 8.28
C ALA A 295 -3.32 7.14 8.75
N GLY A 296 -3.09 6.75 9.99
CA GLY A 296 -1.81 6.46 10.61
C GLY A 296 -2.07 5.37 11.65
N SER A 297 -1.06 4.64 12.07
CA SER A 297 -1.24 3.62 13.09
C SER A 297 0.04 3.36 13.87
N SER A 298 -0.11 2.76 15.05
CA SER A 298 1.00 2.04 15.67
C SER A 298 1.32 0.77 14.88
N VAL A 299 2.48 0.17 15.16
CA VAL A 299 2.88 -1.12 14.58
C VAL A 299 1.94 -2.23 15.01
N GLU A 300 1.51 -2.24 16.27
CA GLU A 300 0.61 -3.23 16.87
C GLU A 300 -0.78 -3.16 16.22
N ALA A 301 -1.31 -1.95 16.04
CA ALA A 301 -2.61 -1.74 15.43
C ALA A 301 -2.63 -2.24 13.97
N LEU A 302 -1.57 -1.99 13.20
CA LEU A 302 -1.45 -2.51 11.83
C LEU A 302 -1.30 -4.04 11.83
N THR A 303 -0.52 -4.60 12.75
CA THR A 303 -0.35 -6.06 12.88
C THR A 303 -1.70 -6.74 13.15
N ALA A 304 -2.49 -6.19 14.07
CA ALA A 304 -3.83 -6.69 14.38
C ALA A 304 -4.77 -6.59 13.16
N LEU A 305 -4.71 -5.49 12.41
CA LEU A 305 -5.51 -5.30 11.21
C LEU A 305 -5.17 -6.31 10.12
N ILE A 306 -3.88 -6.61 9.88
CA ILE A 306 -3.46 -7.63 8.92
C ILE A 306 -4.09 -8.99 9.28
N TYR A 307 -4.05 -9.37 10.57
CA TYR A 307 -4.64 -10.62 11.03
C TYR A 307 -6.17 -10.67 10.86
N LEU A 308 -6.86 -9.57 11.16
CA LEU A 308 -8.31 -9.45 10.97
C LEU A 308 -8.69 -9.57 9.49
N GLU A 309 -7.96 -8.91 8.60
CA GLU A 309 -8.21 -8.99 7.16
C GLU A 309 -7.94 -10.41 6.62
N SER A 310 -6.89 -11.11 7.08
CA SER A 310 -6.65 -12.51 6.69
C SER A 310 -7.85 -13.41 7.01
N ARG A 311 -8.50 -13.21 8.15
CA ARG A 311 -9.71 -13.95 8.54
C ARG A 311 -10.91 -13.60 7.67
N LYS A 312 -11.05 -12.32 7.26
CA LYS A 312 -12.11 -11.87 6.35
C LYS A 312 -11.96 -12.48 4.96
N TRP A 313 -10.75 -12.51 4.42
CA TRP A 313 -10.49 -12.94 3.04
C TRP A 313 -10.42 -14.46 2.87
N GLY A 314 -10.09 -15.22 3.92
CA GLY A 314 -10.05 -16.70 3.91
C GLY A 314 -11.26 -17.36 3.24
N PRO A 315 -12.50 -17.15 3.74
CA PRO A 315 -13.69 -17.74 3.17
C PRO A 315 -13.98 -17.29 1.73
N ILE A 316 -13.63 -16.04 1.39
CA ILE A 316 -13.85 -15.47 0.05
C ILE A 316 -12.97 -16.16 -0.99
N VAL A 317 -11.69 -16.34 -0.67
CA VAL A 317 -10.74 -17.06 -1.53
C VAL A 317 -11.20 -18.50 -1.77
N GLN A 318 -11.60 -19.20 -0.70
CA GLN A 318 -12.12 -20.57 -0.82
C GLN A 318 -13.38 -20.66 -1.68
N LYS A 319 -14.31 -19.71 -1.53
CA LYS A 319 -15.57 -19.69 -2.29
C LYS A 319 -15.36 -19.37 -3.76
N THR A 320 -14.50 -18.39 -4.07
CA THR A 320 -14.23 -17.97 -5.46
C THR A 320 -13.39 -18.99 -6.22
N GLY A 321 -12.65 -19.86 -5.52
CA GLY A 321 -11.70 -20.78 -6.15
C GLY A 321 -10.51 -20.04 -6.78
N ALA A 322 -10.32 -18.77 -6.44
CA ALA A 322 -9.23 -17.97 -6.98
C ALA A 322 -7.88 -18.60 -6.59
N THR A 323 -7.05 -18.85 -7.58
CA THR A 323 -5.67 -19.33 -7.43
C THR A 323 -4.73 -18.37 -8.16
N TRP A 324 -3.42 -18.47 -7.90
CA TRP A 324 -2.41 -17.81 -8.74
C TRP A 324 -1.96 -18.66 -9.92
N ASP A 325 -2.25 -19.96 -9.86
CA ASP A 325 -1.88 -21.03 -10.77
C ASP A 325 -3.09 -21.68 -11.45
#